data_AF-A0A1B2ENW8-F1
#
_entry.id   AF-A0A1B2ENW8-F1
#
_cell.length_a   1.000
_cell.length_b   1.000
_cell.length_c   1.000
_cell.angle_alpha   90.00
_cell.angle_beta   90.00
_cell.angle_gamma   90.00
#
_symmetry.space_group_name_H-M   'P 1'
#
loop_
_entity.id
_entity.type
_entity.pdbx_description
1 polymer ?
#
loop_
_entity_poly.entity_id
_entity_poly.type
_entity_poly.pdbx_seq_one_letter_code
_entity_poly.pdbx_strand_id
1 'polypeptide(L)'
;MTEAGTHIVRVTLQDEPTIYREIEVESRKTLSNLAEAIVHAFGFEFDHAFGFYSKLTGQDVMRSQPKYELFADMGEATEAKSVEKSRIVDAFPDVGHIMLFMFDYGDDWRFVVEVIRLGQKAAKTRYPKVLKKVGKAPEQYGNWDDDDEDEL
;
A
#
# COMPACT_ATOMS: atom_id res chain seq x y z
N MET A 1 -25.51 5.86 10.32
CA MET A 1 -24.50 6.71 9.66
C MET A 1 -24.28 6.13 8.27
N THR A 2 -24.22 6.96 7.23
CA THR A 2 -23.90 6.50 5.87
C THR A 2 -22.42 6.11 5.84
N GLU A 3 -22.13 4.87 5.46
CA GLU A 3 -20.76 4.37 5.21
C GLU A 3 -20.07 5.29 4.18
N ALA A 4 -18.78 5.59 4.36
CA ALA A 4 -18.03 6.43 3.43
C ALA A 4 -17.97 5.77 2.04
N GLY A 5 -18.25 6.51 0.97
CA GLY A 5 -18.16 6.01 -0.40
C GLY A 5 -16.72 5.92 -0.91
N THR A 6 -15.84 6.82 -0.47
CA THR A 6 -14.41 6.84 -0.82
C THR A 6 -13.51 7.15 0.39
N HIS A 7 -12.26 6.70 0.31
CA HIS A 7 -11.16 7.10 1.18
C HIS A 7 -10.16 7.91 0.38
N ILE A 8 -9.64 8.99 0.95
CA ILE A 8 -8.46 9.67 0.44
C ILE A 8 -7.33 9.34 1.39
N VAL A 9 -6.36 8.60 0.89
CA VAL A 9 -5.17 8.21 1.64
C VAL A 9 -3.97 9.02 1.19
N ARG A 10 -3.14 9.47 2.14
CA ARG A 10 -1.78 9.91 1.88
C ARG A 10 -0.85 8.72 2.05
N VAL A 11 -0.01 8.49 1.05
CA VAL A 11 0.93 7.39 0.98
C VAL A 11 2.32 7.99 0.88
N THR A 12 3.12 7.82 1.92
CA THR A 12 4.43 8.47 2.08
C THR A 12 5.52 7.40 2.05
N LEU A 13 6.57 7.60 1.25
CA LEU A 13 7.73 6.70 1.28
C LEU A 13 8.43 6.86 2.63
N GLN A 14 8.60 5.76 3.37
CA GLN A 14 9.05 5.83 4.77
C GLN A 14 10.46 6.41 4.90
N ASP A 15 11.38 6.00 4.02
CA ASP A 15 12.79 6.43 4.07
C ASP A 15 13.01 7.81 3.46
N GLU A 16 12.08 8.29 2.63
CA GLU A 16 12.12 9.63 2.05
C GLU A 16 10.76 10.34 2.16
N PRO A 17 10.41 10.89 3.35
CA PRO A 17 9.07 11.45 3.62
C PRO A 17 8.67 12.66 2.77
N THR A 18 9.62 13.25 2.03
CA THR A 18 9.36 14.30 1.03
C THR A 18 8.69 13.75 -0.23
N ILE A 19 8.67 12.43 -0.43
CA ILE A 19 7.99 11.76 -1.53
C ILE A 19 6.66 11.17 -1.03
N TYR A 20 5.54 11.66 -1.57
CA TYR A 20 4.23 11.11 -1.24
C TYR A 20 3.20 11.24 -2.38
N ARG A 21 2.13 10.47 -2.25
CA ARG A 21 0.95 10.47 -3.14
C ARG A 21 -0.31 10.66 -2.30
N GLU A 22 -1.28 11.39 -2.81
CA GLU A 22 -2.64 11.36 -2.28
C GLU A 22 -3.53 10.65 -3.29
N ILE A 23 -4.19 9.57 -2.86
CA ILE A 23 -4.95 8.68 -3.72
C ILE A 23 -6.36 8.58 -3.17
N GLU A 24 -7.35 8.83 -4.04
CA GLU A 24 -8.75 8.56 -3.73
C GLU A 24 -9.13 7.16 -4.23
N VAL A 25 -9.68 6.34 -3.34
CA VAL A 25 -10.06 4.94 -3.57
C VAL A 25 -11.49 4.69 -3.09
N GLU A 26 -12.17 3.71 -3.69
CA GLU A 26 -13.51 3.32 -3.24
C GLU A 26 -13.42 2.51 -1.94
N SER A 27 -14.15 2.92 -0.91
CA SER A 27 -14.06 2.34 0.43
C SER A 27 -14.37 0.83 0.50
N ARG A 28 -15.23 0.36 -0.42
CA ARG A 28 -15.68 -1.03 -0.47
C ARG A 28 -14.74 -1.95 -1.25
N LYS A 29 -13.70 -1.41 -1.89
CA LYS A 29 -12.67 -2.20 -2.56
C LYS A 29 -11.78 -2.90 -1.54
N THR A 30 -11.06 -3.91 -2.00
CA THR A 30 -10.22 -4.76 -1.15
C THR A 30 -8.89 -4.09 -0.84
N LEU A 31 -8.16 -4.59 0.16
CA LEU A 31 -6.79 -4.15 0.41
C LEU A 31 -5.84 -4.51 -0.73
N SER A 32 -6.09 -5.59 -1.47
CA SER A 32 -5.35 -5.90 -2.70
C SER A 32 -5.51 -4.79 -3.75
N ASN A 33 -6.72 -4.25 -3.95
CA ASN A 33 -6.91 -3.11 -4.84
C ASN A 33 -6.23 -1.82 -4.34
N LEU A 34 -6.13 -1.63 -3.02
CA LEU A 34 -5.37 -0.52 -2.44
C LEU A 34 -3.87 -0.68 -2.69
N ALA A 35 -3.31 -1.87 -2.48
CA ALA A 35 -1.90 -2.17 -2.71
C ALA A 35 -1.51 -1.88 -4.17
N GLU A 36 -2.27 -2.41 -5.13
CA GLU A 36 -2.07 -2.14 -6.56
C GLU A 36 -2.12 -0.63 -6.87
N ALA A 37 -3.11 0.09 -6.31
CA ALA A 37 -3.24 1.53 -6.49
C ALA A 37 -2.04 2.31 -5.94
N ILE A 38 -1.48 1.88 -4.80
CA ILE A 38 -0.29 2.48 -4.20
C ILE A 38 0.91 2.27 -5.12
N VAL A 39 1.21 1.02 -5.48
CA VAL A 39 2.39 0.64 -6.27
C VAL A 39 2.38 1.38 -7.62
N HIS A 40 1.26 1.37 -8.34
CA HIS A 40 1.12 2.11 -9.59
C HIS A 40 1.22 3.64 -9.41
N ALA A 41 0.83 4.21 -8.25
CA ALA A 41 0.94 5.65 -8.02
C ALA A 41 2.40 6.12 -7.87
N PHE A 42 3.32 5.21 -7.50
CA PHE A 42 4.76 5.43 -7.51
C PHE A 42 5.42 5.06 -8.84
N GLY A 43 4.68 4.46 -9.79
CA GLY A 43 5.21 4.07 -11.10
C GLY A 43 5.95 2.73 -11.07
N PHE A 44 5.69 1.93 -10.05
CA PHE A 44 6.19 0.57 -9.91
C PHE A 44 5.23 -0.40 -10.59
N GLU A 45 5.76 -1.55 -10.99
CA GLU A 45 5.00 -2.73 -11.39
C GLU A 45 4.53 -3.50 -10.15
N PHE A 46 3.33 -4.07 -10.20
CA PHE A 46 2.72 -4.81 -9.08
C PHE A 46 2.94 -6.31 -9.22
N ASP A 47 4.19 -6.74 -9.01
CA ASP A 47 4.71 -8.07 -9.34
C ASP A 47 5.21 -8.88 -8.13
N HIS A 48 5.29 -8.27 -6.94
CA HIS A 48 5.78 -8.92 -5.72
C HIS A 48 4.74 -9.03 -4.60
N ALA A 49 5.06 -9.85 -3.60
CA ALA A 49 4.23 -10.01 -2.40
C ALA A 49 4.24 -8.76 -1.51
N PHE A 50 3.17 -8.61 -0.73
CA PHE A 50 2.96 -7.41 0.09
C PHE A 50 2.08 -7.67 1.32
N GLY A 51 2.05 -6.69 2.21
CA GLY A 51 1.24 -6.71 3.42
C GLY A 51 1.00 -5.33 4.04
N PHE A 52 -0.01 -5.25 4.90
CA PHE A 52 -0.36 -4.08 5.71
C PHE A 52 -0.20 -4.41 7.20
N TYR A 53 0.49 -3.54 7.93
CA TYR A 53 0.88 -3.74 9.33
C TYR A 53 0.47 -2.56 10.21
N SER A 54 -0.03 -2.86 11.42
CA SER A 54 -0.47 -1.82 12.36
C SER A 54 0.69 -1.07 13.03
N LYS A 55 1.90 -1.65 13.02
CA LYS A 55 3.12 -1.01 13.51
C LYS A 55 3.91 -0.42 12.33
N LEU A 56 4.41 0.81 12.51
CA LEU A 56 5.11 1.53 11.44
C LEU A 56 6.62 1.28 11.40
N THR A 57 7.23 0.95 12.55
CA THR A 57 8.70 0.81 12.69
C THR A 57 9.05 -0.29 13.71
N GLY A 58 10.30 -0.75 13.67
CA GLY A 58 10.85 -1.75 14.59
C GLY A 58 10.99 -3.15 13.99
N GLN A 59 11.70 -4.04 14.69
CA GLN A 59 12.04 -5.38 14.19
C GLN A 59 10.86 -6.37 14.18
N ASP A 60 9.78 -6.03 14.88
CA ASP A 60 8.57 -6.83 15.08
C ASP A 60 7.38 -6.33 14.25
N VAL A 61 7.60 -5.43 13.28
CA VAL A 61 6.55 -4.88 12.40
C VAL A 61 5.68 -5.98 11.79
N MET A 62 6.28 -7.03 11.23
CA MET A 62 5.56 -8.16 10.61
C MET A 62 4.80 -9.06 11.60
N ARG A 63 5.04 -8.88 12.91
CA ARG A 63 4.33 -9.58 13.99
C ARG A 63 3.20 -8.74 14.59
N SER A 64 3.06 -7.48 14.15
CA SER A 64 2.01 -6.59 14.64
C SER A 64 0.62 -7.11 14.28
N GLN A 65 -0.37 -6.77 15.12
CA GLN A 65 -1.77 -7.11 14.90
C GLN A 65 -2.64 -5.84 15.03
N PRO A 66 -3.70 -5.66 14.22
CA PRO A 66 -4.02 -6.50 13.05
C PRO A 66 -2.96 -6.39 11.95
N LYS A 67 -2.74 -7.48 11.22
CA LYS A 67 -1.99 -7.50 9.96
C LYS A 67 -2.76 -8.17 8.83
N TYR A 68 -2.45 -7.78 7.60
CA TYR A 68 -3.06 -8.28 6.37
C TYR A 68 -1.97 -8.63 5.38
N GLU A 69 -1.96 -9.84 4.82
CA GLU A 69 -0.84 -10.30 3.97
C GLU A 69 -1.39 -11.08 2.76
N LEU A 70 -0.72 -10.95 1.61
CA LEU A 70 -1.04 -11.74 0.40
C LEU A 70 -0.95 -13.25 0.66
N PHE A 71 -0.02 -13.69 1.50
CA PHE A 71 0.16 -15.11 1.84
C PHE A 71 -1.08 -15.75 2.49
N ALA A 72 -1.91 -14.96 3.19
CA ALA A 72 -3.19 -15.44 3.71
C ALA A 72 -4.19 -15.83 2.60
N ASP A 73 -4.02 -15.28 1.40
CA ASP A 73 -4.82 -15.60 0.21
C ASP A 73 -4.21 -16.74 -0.63
N MET A 74 -2.93 -17.06 -0.41
CA MET A 74 -2.21 -18.16 -1.09
C MET A 74 -2.33 -19.51 -0.36
N GLY A 75 -3.09 -19.57 0.74
CA GLY A 75 -3.31 -20.79 1.50
C GLY A 75 -2.23 -21.12 2.53
N GLU A 76 -1.36 -20.16 2.85
CA GLU A 76 -0.38 -20.34 3.92
C GLU A 76 -1.01 -20.30 5.30
N ALA A 77 -0.45 -21.08 6.22
CA ALA A 77 -0.83 -21.04 7.63
C ALA A 77 -0.23 -19.79 8.29
N THR A 78 -0.99 -18.70 8.30
CA THR A 78 -0.62 -17.41 8.90
C THR A 78 -1.71 -16.88 9.83
N GLU A 79 -1.32 -16.05 10.81
CA GLU A 79 -2.25 -15.29 11.64
C GLU A 79 -2.73 -14.00 10.96
N ALA A 80 -2.26 -13.70 9.75
CA ALA A 80 -2.68 -12.54 8.99
C ALA A 80 -4.09 -12.71 8.41
N LYS A 81 -4.77 -11.58 8.25
CA LYS A 81 -6.03 -11.50 7.52
C LYS A 81 -5.76 -11.43 6.02
N SER A 82 -6.73 -11.90 5.24
CA SER A 82 -6.74 -11.84 3.77
C SER A 82 -6.78 -10.40 3.26
N VAL A 83 -5.97 -10.06 2.25
CA VAL A 83 -6.01 -8.76 1.56
C VAL A 83 -7.07 -8.73 0.46
N GLU A 84 -7.47 -9.88 -0.07
CA GLU A 84 -8.55 -10.00 -1.06
C GLU A 84 -9.95 -9.95 -0.44
N LYS A 85 -10.10 -10.35 0.82
CA LYS A 85 -11.40 -10.40 1.53
C LYS A 85 -11.61 -9.22 2.48
N SER A 86 -10.54 -8.53 2.87
CA SER A 86 -10.63 -7.34 3.73
C SER A 86 -10.86 -6.09 2.89
N ARG A 87 -11.90 -5.33 3.22
CA ARG A 87 -12.21 -4.07 2.54
C ARG A 87 -11.45 -2.92 3.17
N ILE A 88 -11.16 -1.88 2.37
CA ILE A 88 -10.47 -0.67 2.81
C ILE A 88 -11.19 -0.04 4.00
N VAL A 89 -12.51 0.08 3.95
CA VAL A 89 -13.33 0.64 5.04
C VAL A 89 -13.23 -0.14 6.36
N ASP A 90 -12.97 -1.44 6.31
CA ASP A 90 -12.89 -2.27 7.51
C ASP A 90 -11.48 -2.21 8.14
N ALA A 91 -10.45 -2.04 7.31
CA ALA A 91 -9.05 -1.96 7.74
C ALA A 91 -8.62 -0.52 8.11
N PHE A 92 -9.20 0.48 7.47
CA PHE A 92 -8.91 1.91 7.65
C PHE A 92 -10.20 2.67 8.03
N PRO A 93 -10.77 2.47 9.22
CA PRO A 93 -12.14 2.89 9.53
C PRO A 93 -12.35 4.41 9.57
N ASP A 94 -11.33 5.17 9.96
CA ASP A 94 -11.47 6.58 10.32
C ASP A 94 -10.35 7.45 9.74
N VAL A 95 -10.62 8.75 9.64
CA VAL A 95 -9.58 9.76 9.35
C VAL A 95 -8.53 9.72 10.45
N GLY A 96 -7.26 9.75 10.06
CA GLY A 96 -6.11 9.61 10.94
C GLY A 96 -5.73 8.14 11.23
N HIS A 97 -6.43 7.15 10.68
CA HIS A 97 -5.97 5.76 10.74
C HIS A 97 -4.72 5.59 9.88
N ILE A 98 -3.71 4.91 10.42
CA ILE A 98 -2.39 4.75 9.79
C ILE A 98 -1.96 3.29 9.85
N MET A 99 -1.42 2.78 8.74
CA MET A 99 -0.74 1.49 8.67
C MET A 99 0.52 1.59 7.81
N LEU A 100 1.46 0.68 8.01
CA LEU A 100 2.57 0.46 7.10
C LEU A 100 2.11 -0.49 5.99
N PHE A 101 2.28 -0.07 4.73
CA PHE A 101 2.24 -0.95 3.57
C PHE A 101 3.67 -1.33 3.20
N MET A 102 3.96 -2.62 3.21
CA MET A 102 5.24 -3.17 2.79
C MET A 102 5.03 -3.95 1.49
N PHE A 103 5.79 -3.61 0.46
CA PHE A 103 5.75 -4.21 -0.86
C PHE A 103 7.14 -4.72 -1.20
N ASP A 104 7.22 -5.89 -1.84
CA ASP A 104 8.47 -6.57 -2.13
C ASP A 104 9.32 -6.80 -0.87
N TYR A 105 9.17 -7.98 -0.27
CA TYR A 105 9.91 -8.32 0.94
C TYR A 105 11.42 -8.53 0.72
N GLY A 106 11.89 -8.59 -0.54
CA GLY A 106 13.31 -8.62 -0.87
C GLY A 106 13.93 -7.23 -0.76
N ASP A 107 13.31 -6.25 -1.44
CA ASP A 107 13.79 -4.86 -1.49
C ASP A 107 13.23 -3.96 -0.37
N ASP A 108 12.28 -4.47 0.41
CA ASP A 108 11.73 -3.84 1.62
C ASP A 108 11.12 -2.45 1.37
N TRP A 109 10.32 -2.29 0.29
CA TRP A 109 9.65 -1.03 0.00
C TRP A 109 8.58 -0.73 1.06
N ARG A 110 8.78 0.37 1.80
CA ARG A 110 7.94 0.77 2.93
C ARG A 110 7.20 2.07 2.68
N PHE A 111 5.87 2.01 2.77
CA PHE A 111 4.99 3.15 2.60
C PHE A 111 4.11 3.34 3.83
N VAL A 112 4.12 4.53 4.42
CA VAL A 112 3.16 4.91 5.46
C VAL A 112 1.87 5.37 4.80
N VAL A 113 0.77 4.66 5.07
CA VAL A 113 -0.56 4.92 4.53
C VAL A 113 -1.44 5.52 5.61
N GLU A 114 -1.85 6.78 5.44
CA GLU A 114 -2.72 7.52 6.37
C GLU A 114 -4.03 7.90 5.68
N VAL A 115 -5.18 7.67 6.33
CA VAL A 115 -6.46 8.23 5.87
C VAL A 115 -6.53 9.71 6.20
N ILE A 116 -6.47 10.58 5.20
CA ILE A 116 -6.53 12.03 5.44
C ILE A 116 -7.94 12.61 5.26
N ARG A 117 -8.84 11.87 4.59
CA ARG A 117 -10.25 12.28 4.40
C ARG A 117 -11.14 11.09 4.01
N LEU A 118 -12.39 11.12 4.46
CA LEU A 118 -13.47 10.25 3.98
C LEU A 118 -14.41 11.05 3.06
N GLY A 119 -14.90 10.42 2.01
CA GLY A 119 -15.70 11.05 0.97
C GLY A 119 -16.89 10.22 0.52
N GLN A 120 -17.61 10.75 -0.47
CA GLN A 120 -18.68 10.04 -1.16
C GLN A 120 -18.31 9.84 -2.62
N LYS A 121 -18.71 8.70 -3.19
CA LYS A 121 -18.41 8.36 -4.58
C LYS A 121 -19.08 9.37 -5.51
N ALA A 122 -18.29 10.05 -6.35
CA ALA A 122 -18.82 10.92 -7.38
C ALA A 122 -19.38 10.11 -8.55
N ALA A 123 -20.57 10.48 -9.05
CA ALA A 123 -21.16 9.87 -10.23
C ALA A 123 -20.20 9.98 -11.42
N LYS A 124 -20.12 8.91 -12.24
CA LYS A 124 -19.29 8.83 -13.45
C LYS A 124 -17.77 9.02 -13.24
N THR A 125 -17.29 8.91 -12.00
CA THR A 125 -15.84 8.96 -11.70
C THR A 125 -15.26 7.54 -11.65
N ARG A 126 -14.07 7.36 -12.22
CA ARG A 126 -13.29 6.13 -12.11
C ARG A 126 -12.28 6.24 -10.97
N TYR A 127 -12.10 5.14 -10.25
CA TYR A 127 -11.16 4.98 -9.14
C TYR A 127 -10.25 3.77 -9.42
N PRO A 128 -9.03 3.72 -8.86
CA PRO A 128 -8.39 4.75 -8.03
C PRO A 128 -8.05 6.03 -8.80
N LYS A 129 -7.94 7.16 -8.09
CA LYS A 129 -7.55 8.45 -8.68
C LYS A 129 -6.43 9.08 -7.86
N VAL A 130 -5.29 9.33 -8.49
CA VAL A 130 -4.21 10.11 -7.86
C VAL A 130 -4.59 11.59 -7.87
N LEU A 131 -4.76 12.17 -6.69
CA LEU A 131 -5.12 13.57 -6.50
C LEU A 131 -3.88 14.48 -6.43
N LYS A 132 -2.77 13.97 -5.89
CA LYS A 132 -1.54 14.72 -5.69
C LYS A 132 -0.31 13.81 -5.81
N LYS A 133 0.75 14.33 -6.43
CA LYS A 133 2.09 13.74 -6.45
C LYS A 133 3.10 14.77 -5.95
N VAL A 134 3.93 14.41 -4.98
CA VAL A 134 5.03 15.23 -4.46
C VAL A 134 6.29 14.39 -4.41
N GLY A 135 7.42 14.97 -4.86
CA GLY A 135 8.68 14.26 -5.02
C GLY A 135 8.69 13.33 -6.24
N LYS A 136 9.88 13.17 -6.85
CA LYS A 136 10.12 12.15 -7.89
C LYS A 136 10.07 10.78 -7.20
N ALA A 137 9.34 9.81 -7.75
CA ALA A 137 9.42 8.45 -7.23
C ALA A 137 10.83 7.86 -7.51
N PRO A 138 11.38 7.04 -6.61
CA PRO A 138 12.59 6.30 -6.90
C PRO A 138 12.37 5.32 -8.08
N GLU A 139 13.46 4.79 -8.63
CA GLU A 139 13.36 3.64 -9.53
C GLU A 139 13.04 2.39 -8.71
N GLN A 140 12.20 1.50 -9.24
CA GLN A 140 11.77 0.30 -8.51
C GLN A 140 12.92 -0.68 -8.31
N TYR A 141 13.70 -0.91 -9.37
CA TYR A 141 14.83 -1.83 -9.38
C TYR A 141 16.01 -1.16 -10.10
N GLY A 142 17.23 -1.38 -9.59
CA GLY A 142 18.44 -1.03 -10.32
C GLY A 142 18.60 -1.89 -11.57
N ASN A 143 19.36 -1.42 -12.56
CA ASN A 143 19.71 -2.22 -13.73
C ASN A 143 20.83 -3.22 -13.34
N TRP A 144 20.49 -4.49 -13.15
CA TRP A 144 21.43 -5.56 -12.77
C TRP A 144 22.17 -6.17 -13.97
N ASP A 145 22.54 -5.36 -14.96
CA ASP A 145 23.00 -5.84 -16.28
C ASP A 145 24.51 -5.63 -16.55
N ASP A 146 25.35 -5.42 -15.52
CA ASP A 146 26.74 -4.97 -15.74
C ASP A 146 27.79 -5.48 -14.72
N ASP A 147 27.70 -6.72 -14.20
CA ASP A 147 28.75 -7.24 -13.29
C ASP A 147 29.00 -8.78 -13.33
N ASP A 148 28.77 -9.45 -14.47
CA ASP A 148 29.07 -10.89 -14.64
C ASP A 148 29.85 -11.22 -15.94
N GLU A 149 30.79 -10.36 -16.36
CA GLU A 149 31.65 -10.63 -17.54
C GLU A 149 33.16 -10.39 -17.35
N ASP A 150 33.67 -10.41 -16.11
CA ASP A 150 35.12 -10.33 -15.83
C ASP A 150 35.64 -11.47 -14.92
N GLU A 151 35.37 -12.73 -15.27
CA GLU A 151 36.24 -13.87 -14.88
C GLU A 151 36.35 -14.90 -16.03
N LEU A 152 37.23 -14.60 -17.00
CA LEU A 152 37.84 -15.60 -17.91
C LEU A 152 39.36 -15.46 -17.94
#